data_AF-A0A1F6QNJ7-F1
#
_entry.id   AF-A0A1F6QNJ7-F1
#
_cell.length_a   1.000
_cell.length_b   1.000
_cell.length_c   1.000
_cell.angle_alpha   90.00
_cell.angle_beta   90.00
_cell.angle_gamma   90.00
#
_symmetry.space_group_name_H-M   'P 1'
#
loop_
_entity.id
_entity.type
_entity.pdbx_description
1 polymer ?
#
loop_
_entity_poly.entity_id
_entity_poly.type
_entity_poly.pdbx_seq_one_letter_code
_entity_poly.pdbx_strand_id
1 'polypeptide(L)' 'MSIDKELINKVKSLSQNERTKLVKIIMGFEIPPKEKHNLTELAGLGTEIWKDIDAQEYIAKEREDWT' A
#
# COMPACT_ATOMS: atom_id res chain seq x y z
N MET A 1 -10.38 12.56 17.94
CA MET A 1 -9.96 13.78 17.21
C MET A 1 -10.67 13.74 15.87
N SER A 2 -11.69 14.58 15.65
CA SER A 2 -12.49 14.54 14.43
C SER A 2 -11.82 15.41 13.38
N ILE A 3 -11.49 14.85 12.22
CA ILE A 3 -10.98 15.64 11.11
C ILE A 3 -12.16 16.41 10.51
N ASP A 4 -12.02 17.73 10.35
CA ASP A 4 -13.07 18.60 9.85
C ASP A 4 -13.55 18.19 8.45
N LYS A 5 -14.86 18.06 8.28
CA LYS A 5 -15.48 17.63 7.01
C LYS A 5 -15.19 18.61 5.87
N GLU A 6 -15.08 19.91 6.17
CA GLU A 6 -14.68 20.92 5.19
C GLU A 6 -13.26 20.68 4.67
N LEU A 7 -12.33 20.29 5.55
CA LEU A 7 -10.96 19.98 5.17
C LEU A 7 -10.91 18.78 4.22
N ILE A 8 -11.69 17.74 4.50
CA ILE A 8 -11.79 16.55 3.63
C ILE A 8 -12.32 16.93 2.25
N ASN A 9 -13.37 17.75 2.18
CA ASN A 9 -13.94 18.19 0.91
C ASN A 9 -12.95 19.03 0.11
N LYS A 10 -12.20 19.91 0.79
CA LYS A 10 -11.17 20.75 0.14
C LYS A 10 -10.01 19.91 -0.38
N VAL A 11 -9.57 18.89 0.35
CA VAL A 11 -8.55 17.94 -0.14
C VAL A 11 -9.07 17.12 -1.33
N LYS A 12 -10.35 16.73 -1.31
CA LYS A 12 -10.99 16.02 -2.44
C LYS A 12 -11.20 16.88 -3.68
N SER A 13 -11.29 18.20 -3.57
CA SER A 13 -11.35 19.07 -4.76
C SER A 13 -9.99 19.30 -5.42
N LEU A 14 -8.88 19.01 -4.73
CA LEU A 14 -7.53 19.15 -5.29
C LEU A 14 -7.25 18.10 -6.38
N SER A 15 -6.47 18.49 -7.37
CA SER A 15 -5.89 17.59 -8.37
C SER A 15 -4.92 16.60 -7.72
N GLN A 16 -4.64 15.49 -8.41
CA GLN A 16 -3.73 14.46 -7.90
C GLN A 16 -2.34 15.05 -7.56
N ASN A 17 -1.83 15.97 -8.37
CA ASN A 17 -0.53 16.61 -8.16
C ASN A 17 -0.51 17.46 -6.89
N GLU A 18 -1.57 18.23 -6.64
CA GLU A 18 -1.70 19.07 -5.45
C GLU A 18 -1.83 18.25 -4.17
N ARG A 19 -2.59 17.15 -4.20
CA ARG A 19 -2.66 16.22 -3.07
C ARG A 19 -1.29 15.61 -2.76
N THR A 20 -0.54 15.18 -3.77
CA THR A 20 0.80 14.63 -3.59
C THR A 20 1.75 15.66 -2.97
N LYS A 21 1.70 16.92 -3.41
CA LYS A 21 2.46 18.02 -2.78
C LYS A 21 2.06 18.23 -1.32
N LEU A 22 0.77 18.20 -1.00
CA LEU A 22 0.28 18.37 0.36
C LEU A 22 0.79 17.24 1.28
N VAL A 23 0.71 15.99 0.83
CA VAL A 23 1.21 14.85 1.59
C VAL A 23 2.74 14.93 1.76
N LYS A 24 3.49 15.38 0.75
CA LYS A 24 4.94 15.64 0.86
C LYS A 24 5.26 16.67 1.94
N ILE A 25 4.48 17.76 2.01
CA ILE A 25 4.64 18.80 3.05
C ILE A 25 4.32 18.23 4.44
N ILE A 26 3.26 17.44 4.58
CA ILE A 26 2.84 16.87 5.87
C ILE A 26 3.84 15.83 6.38
N MET A 27 4.33 14.96 5.50
CA MET A 27 5.18 13.84 5.88
C MET A 27 6.66 14.23 6.04
N GLY A 28 7.09 15.38 5.50
CA GLY A 28 8.47 15.85 5.62
C GLY A 28 9.50 15.04 4.82
N PHE A 29 9.05 14.11 3.97
CA PHE A 29 9.87 13.35 3.06
C PHE A 29 9.22 13.24 1.67
N GLU A 30 10.04 13.00 0.66
CA GLU A 30 9.56 12.75 -0.69
C GLU A 30 8.79 11.44 -0.73
N ILE A 31 7.51 11.51 -1.10
CA ILE A 31 6.76 10.33 -1.51
C ILE A 31 7.37 9.92 -2.85
N PRO A 32 8.04 8.76 -2.93
CA PRO A 32 8.55 8.32 -4.20
C PRO A 32 7.38 8.24 -5.19
N PRO A 33 7.56 8.64 -6.45
CA PRO A 33 6.53 8.48 -7.46
C PRO A 33 6.06 7.04 -7.44
N LYS A 34 4.73 6.83 -7.49
CA LYS A 34 4.16 5.50 -7.51
C LYS A 34 4.68 4.78 -8.74
N GLU A 35 5.60 3.84 -8.54
CA GLU A 35 6.09 2.99 -9.62
C GLU A 35 4.92 2.19 -10.20
N LYS A 36 4.87 2.12 -11.53
CA LYS A 36 3.90 1.28 -12.21
C LYS A 36 4.43 -0.14 -12.18
N HIS A 37 4.02 -0.89 -11.16
CA HIS A 37 4.32 -2.31 -11.06
C HIS A 37 3.41 -3.12 -11.99
N ASN A 38 3.99 -4.08 -12.69
CA ASN A 38 3.28 -5.09 -13.46
C ASN A 38 3.26 -6.41 -12.68
N LEU A 39 2.15 -7.13 -12.75
CA LEU A 39 2.02 -8.43 -12.06
C LEU A 39 3.11 -9.44 -12.49
N THR A 40 3.62 -9.31 -13.72
CA THR A 40 4.71 -10.13 -14.26
C THR A 40 6.03 -9.95 -13.53
N GLU A 41 6.22 -8.87 -12.76
CA GLU A 41 7.41 -8.67 -11.92
C GLU A 41 7.52 -9.73 -10.81
N LEU A 42 6.39 -10.34 -10.43
CA LEU A 42 6.35 -11.43 -9.44
C LEU A 42 6.52 -12.82 -10.08
N ALA A 43 6.53 -12.92 -11.42
CA ALA A 43 6.65 -14.20 -12.09
C ALA A 43 8.03 -14.80 -11.86
N GLY A 44 8.07 -16.03 -11.31
CA GLY A 44 9.32 -16.74 -11.03
C GLY A 44 9.96 -16.41 -9.68
N LEU A 45 9.46 -15.41 -8.93
CA LEU A 45 9.97 -15.04 -7.60
C LEU A 45 9.40 -15.91 -6.46
N GLY A 46 8.67 -16.97 -6.78
CA GLY A 46 8.00 -17.81 -5.78
C GLY A 46 8.98 -18.43 -4.80
N THR A 47 10.12 -18.94 -5.26
CA THR A 47 11.12 -19.58 -4.40
C THR A 47 11.77 -18.58 -3.44
N GLU A 48 12.06 -17.38 -3.92
CA GLU A 48 12.71 -16.32 -3.15
C GLU A 48 11.75 -15.72 -2.12
N ILE A 49 10.49 -15.49 -2.50
CA ILE A 49 9.45 -14.95 -1.62
C ILE A 49 9.14 -15.93 -0.47
N TRP A 50 9.16 -17.24 -0.76
CA TRP A 50 8.80 -18.29 0.20
C TRP A 50 10.00 -18.96 0.88
N LYS A 51 11.21 -18.45 0.67
CA LYS A 51 12.45 -19.13 1.09
C LYS A 51 12.49 -19.51 2.57
N ASP A 52 11.98 -18.65 3.44
CA ASP A 52 12.00 -18.81 4.89
C ASP A 52 10.59 -19.06 5.47
N ILE A 53 9.63 -19.44 4.62
CA ILE A 53 8.23 -19.69 4.99
C ILE A 53 7.89 -21.15 4.67
N ASP A 54 7.45 -21.91 5.66
CA ASP A 54 6.84 -23.21 5.40
C ASP A 54 5.45 -22.99 4.78
N ALA A 55 5.32 -23.35 3.52
CA ALA A 55 4.09 -23.15 2.77
C ALA A 55 2.90 -23.95 3.34
N GLN A 56 3.15 -25.14 3.90
CA GLN A 56 2.08 -25.97 4.48
C GLN A 56 1.59 -25.40 5.80
N GLU A 57 2.51 -24.95 6.65
CA GLU A 57 2.16 -24.29 7.92
C GLU A 57 1.35 -23.00 7.67
N TYR A 58 1.81 -22.18 6.72
CA TYR A 58 1.10 -20.95 6.33
C TYR A 58 -0.33 -21.23 5.87
N ILE A 59 -0.52 -22.21 4.99
CA ILE A 59 -1.85 -22.58 4.49
C ILE A 59 -2.75 -23.12 5.62
N ALA A 60 -2.21 -23.90 6.54
CA ALA A 60 -2.97 -24.44 7.66
C ALA A 60 -3.52 -23.32 8.54
N LYS A 61 -2.69 -22.33 8.88
CA LYS A 61 -3.09 -21.15 9.65
C LYS A 61 -4.18 -20.34 8.96
N GLU A 62 -4.03 -20.06 7.67
CA GLU A 62 -5.04 -19.31 6.91
C GLU A 62 -6.40 -20.04 6.87
N ARG A 63 -6.42 -21.38 6.85
CA ARG A 63 -7.67 -22.16 6.90
C ARG A 63 -8.37 -22.03 8.26
N GLU A 64 -7.61 -22.00 9.34
CA GLU A 64 -8.15 -21.77 10.68
C GLU A 64 -8.71 -20.36 10.81
N ASP A 65 -8.01 -19.35 10.31
CA ASP A 65 -8.42 -17.94 10.39
C ASP A 65 -9.68 -17.61 9.56
N TRP A 66 -10.03 -18.45 8.58
CA TRP A 66 -11.18 -18.26 7.69
C TRP A 66 -12.39 -19.14 8.02
N THR A 67 -12.33 -19.93 9.11
CA THR A 67 -13.43 -20.77 9.62
C THR A 67 -14.08 -20.14 10.85
#